data_AF-A0A1I7WZV2-F1
#
_entry.id   AF-A0A1I7WZV2-F1
#
_cell.length_a   1.000
_cell.length_b   1.000
_cell.length_c   1.000
_cell.angle_alpha   90.00
_cell.angle_beta   90.00
_cell.angle_gamma   90.00
#
_symmetry.space_group_name_H-M   'P 1'
#
loop_
_entity.id
_entity.type
_entity.pdbx_description
1 polymer ?
#
loop_
_entity_poly.entity_id
_entity_poly.type
_entity_poly.pdbx_seq_one_letter_code
_entity_poly.pdbx_strand_id
1 'polypeptide(L)'
;MVLCDDDVYRESRWFVRWSKPLTTIEFHINQQYGFAQESVPFGDAILESADNVKIGFELCEELWTAIPSHTRLAMQGVDIICNGSGSHHILGKSNYRINQLILGGSQRIGGIYLYSNHRGCDGDRVYYDGASSIAQNGKLFVQINHVEGSFLKLISANSQIVSIELQFSLVFIHQFCIIQIKYVHLQLTSTEELCDGPPAWLWHYLRRSKMSGFFIPLSGGQDSSAVAAMVRLMCNKVCNSVKQRRERDGVVLTYWVNLKSLFSRFSFSQILILFLLVMFTIITHCLFKGVVELLFPGVVQYMAYLFSIVIDMAVTALLKIFEMAYGFMPSFEVVRINLFYCANFLFLRRTTL
;
A
#
# COMPACT_ATOMS: atom_id res chain seq x y z
N MET A 1 -9.43 24.72 -10.48
CA MET A 1 -9.12 23.54 -9.65
C MET A 1 -9.93 22.36 -10.14
N VAL A 2 -9.37 21.16 -10.07
CA VAL A 2 -9.94 19.93 -10.66
C VAL A 2 -10.24 18.91 -9.57
N LEU A 3 -11.38 18.23 -9.71
CA LEU A 3 -11.78 17.09 -8.88
C LEU A 3 -11.63 15.80 -9.68
N CYS A 4 -11.30 14.71 -8.99
CA CYS A 4 -11.15 13.39 -9.57
C CYS A 4 -12.45 12.56 -9.44
N ASP A 5 -13.04 12.18 -10.57
CA ASP A 5 -14.30 11.41 -10.64
C ASP A 5 -14.19 10.15 -11.54
N ASP A 6 -12.97 9.70 -11.83
CA ASP A 6 -12.70 8.50 -12.61
C ASP A 6 -12.29 7.29 -11.74
N ASP A 7 -12.20 6.11 -12.35
CA ASP A 7 -11.79 4.85 -11.71
C ASP A 7 -12.50 4.59 -10.36
N VAL A 8 -11.77 4.68 -9.25
CA VAL A 8 -12.27 4.51 -7.86
C VAL A 8 -12.63 5.82 -7.16
N TYR A 9 -12.30 6.98 -7.73
CA TYR A 9 -12.50 8.29 -7.13
C TYR A 9 -13.85 8.91 -7.49
N ARG A 10 -14.49 9.57 -6.54
CA ARG A 10 -15.82 10.20 -6.70
C ARG A 10 -15.88 11.52 -5.93
N GLU A 11 -14.88 12.37 -6.11
CA GLU A 11 -14.72 13.58 -5.29
C GLU A 11 -15.91 14.54 -5.39
N SER A 12 -16.53 14.67 -6.58
CA SER A 12 -17.71 15.55 -6.78
C SER A 12 -18.93 15.14 -5.95
N ARG A 13 -18.96 13.91 -5.43
CA ARG A 13 -20.00 13.45 -4.51
C ARG A 13 -19.98 14.23 -3.19
N TRP A 14 -18.80 14.67 -2.74
CA TRP A 14 -18.60 15.28 -1.42
C TRP A 14 -18.05 16.70 -1.47
N PHE A 15 -17.33 17.06 -2.53
CA PHE A 15 -16.66 18.35 -2.65
C PHE A 15 -17.21 19.17 -3.81
N VAL A 16 -17.17 20.49 -3.64
CA VAL A 16 -17.47 21.45 -4.71
C VAL A 16 -16.15 22.06 -5.17
N ARG A 17 -15.90 22.01 -6.48
CA ARG A 17 -14.68 22.61 -7.05
C ARG A 17 -14.65 24.12 -6.79
N TRP A 18 -13.47 24.65 -6.50
CA TRP A 18 -13.27 26.09 -6.48
C TRP A 18 -13.40 26.69 -7.89
N SER A 19 -14.32 27.63 -8.06
CA SER A 19 -14.69 28.20 -9.37
C SER A 19 -14.14 29.59 -9.66
N LYS A 20 -13.45 30.22 -8.70
CA LYS A 20 -12.94 31.60 -8.80
C LYS A 20 -11.40 31.61 -8.87
N PRO A 21 -10.80 31.36 -10.05
CA PRO A 21 -9.35 31.31 -10.17
C PRO A 21 -8.71 32.62 -9.71
N LEU A 22 -7.51 32.54 -9.12
CA LEU A 22 -6.72 33.69 -8.65
C LEU A 22 -7.46 34.61 -7.68
N THR A 23 -8.43 34.07 -6.94
CA THR A 23 -9.27 34.83 -6.03
C THR A 23 -9.30 34.15 -4.67
N THR A 24 -9.30 34.96 -3.62
CA THR A 24 -9.58 34.54 -2.24
C THR A 24 -10.86 35.20 -1.74
N ILE A 25 -11.49 34.57 -0.77
CA ILE A 25 -12.55 35.15 0.05
C ILE A 25 -12.10 35.17 1.50
N GLU A 26 -12.73 36.00 2.31
CA GLU A 26 -12.59 35.95 3.75
C GLU A 26 -13.42 34.79 4.31
N PHE A 27 -12.76 33.83 4.97
CA PHE A 27 -13.39 32.68 5.61
C PHE A 27 -13.34 32.84 7.12
N HIS A 28 -14.51 33.00 7.74
CA HIS A 28 -14.61 33.12 9.20
C HIS A 28 -14.38 31.77 9.88
N ILE A 29 -13.46 31.76 10.85
CA ILE A 29 -13.11 30.55 11.58
C ILE A 29 -14.02 30.42 12.80
N ASN A 30 -14.45 29.19 13.10
CA ASN A 30 -15.19 28.93 14.33
C ASN A 30 -14.27 29.12 15.56
N GLN A 31 -14.57 30.15 16.36
CA GLN A 31 -13.83 30.53 17.55
C GLN A 31 -13.80 29.45 18.64
N GLN A 32 -14.72 28.48 18.59
CA GLN A 32 -14.73 27.34 19.52
C GLN A 32 -13.46 26.47 19.42
N TYR A 33 -12.73 26.54 18.30
CA TYR A 33 -11.48 25.83 18.13
C TYR A 33 -10.26 26.55 18.75
N GLY A 34 -10.45 27.74 19.35
CA GLY A 34 -9.41 28.44 20.09
C GLY A 34 -8.37 29.16 19.24
N PHE A 35 -8.68 29.47 17.97
CA PHE A 35 -7.82 30.28 17.11
C PHE A 35 -7.87 31.75 17.53
N ALA A 36 -6.73 32.45 17.45
CA ALA A 36 -6.67 33.88 17.73
C ALA A 36 -7.26 34.75 16.60
N GLN A 37 -7.32 34.21 15.38
CA GLN A 37 -7.79 34.90 14.20
C GLN A 37 -9.31 34.72 14.05
N GLU A 38 -10.02 35.80 13.69
CA GLU A 38 -11.45 35.75 13.39
C GLU A 38 -11.75 35.17 12.01
N SER A 39 -10.84 35.41 11.06
CA SER A 39 -10.96 34.98 9.68
C SER A 39 -9.60 34.70 9.04
N VAL A 40 -9.61 33.98 7.92
CA VAL A 40 -8.44 33.72 7.07
C VAL A 40 -8.80 33.84 5.59
N PRO A 41 -7.84 34.16 4.71
CA PRO A 41 -8.03 34.04 3.28
C PRO A 41 -8.28 32.57 2.88
N PHE A 42 -9.30 32.33 2.07
CA PHE A 42 -9.63 31.01 1.51
C PHE A 42 -9.81 31.10 -0.01
N GLY A 43 -9.09 30.26 -0.76
CA GLY A 43 -9.19 30.23 -2.22
C GLY A 43 -7.87 29.91 -2.90
N ASP A 44 -7.69 30.45 -4.11
CA ASP A 44 -6.52 30.23 -4.96
C ASP A 44 -5.48 31.35 -4.73
N ALA A 45 -4.48 31.05 -3.91
CA ALA A 45 -3.44 31.99 -3.50
C ALA A 45 -2.05 31.35 -3.44
N ILE A 46 -1.03 32.20 -3.43
CA ILE A 46 0.38 31.86 -3.23
C ILE A 46 0.78 32.40 -1.87
N LEU A 47 1.58 31.63 -1.13
CA LEU A 47 2.20 32.11 0.11
C LEU A 47 3.54 32.74 -0.24
N GLU A 48 3.82 33.91 0.32
CA GLU A 48 5.11 34.60 0.19
C GLU A 48 5.71 34.77 1.57
N SER A 49 6.93 34.28 1.75
CA SER A 49 7.68 34.45 2.99
C SER A 49 8.33 35.84 3.06
N ALA A 50 8.81 36.22 4.25
CA ALA A 50 9.47 37.52 4.47
C ALA A 50 10.78 37.69 3.67
N ASP A 51 11.41 36.58 3.28
CA ASP A 51 12.59 36.51 2.42
C ASP A 51 12.25 36.35 0.93
N ASN A 52 10.98 36.58 0.54
CA ASN A 52 10.45 36.55 -0.84
C ASN A 52 10.42 35.16 -1.50
N VAL A 53 10.39 34.07 -0.72
CA VAL A 53 10.16 32.72 -1.26
C VAL A 53 8.67 32.52 -1.47
N LYS A 54 8.29 32.13 -2.68
CA LYS A 54 6.90 31.90 -3.08
C LYS A 54 6.57 30.42 -3.10
N ILE A 55 5.49 30.05 -2.41
CA ILE A 55 5.00 28.68 -2.30
C ILE A 55 3.59 28.60 -2.90
N GLY A 56 3.46 27.74 -3.91
CA GLY A 56 2.20 27.43 -4.57
C GLY A 56 1.73 26.02 -4.24
N PHE A 57 0.43 25.78 -4.37
CA PHE A 57 -0.19 24.49 -4.10
C PHE A 57 -0.83 23.93 -5.36
N GLU A 58 -0.59 22.64 -5.59
CA GLU A 58 -1.24 21.85 -6.63
C GLU A 58 -1.86 20.62 -5.94
N LEU A 59 -3.09 20.24 -6.28
CA LEU A 59 -3.77 19.16 -5.57
C LEU A 59 -3.90 17.94 -6.46
N CYS A 60 -3.26 16.83 -6.06
CA CYS A 60 -3.38 15.50 -6.66
C CYS A 60 -3.50 15.51 -8.20
N GLU A 61 -4.73 15.28 -8.70
CA GLU A 61 -5.11 15.19 -10.12
C GLU A 61 -4.65 16.37 -10.96
N GLU A 62 -4.58 17.57 -10.37
CA GLU A 62 -4.20 18.79 -11.08
C GLU A 62 -2.84 18.67 -11.80
N LEU A 63 -1.94 17.85 -11.28
CA LEU A 63 -0.60 17.59 -11.85
C LEU A 63 -0.62 17.02 -13.27
N TRP A 64 -1.64 16.23 -13.64
CA TRP A 64 -1.71 15.55 -14.95
C TRP A 64 -2.94 15.93 -15.77
N THR A 65 -3.53 17.09 -15.45
CA THR A 65 -4.53 17.71 -16.32
C THR A 65 -3.89 18.24 -17.61
N ALA A 66 -4.70 18.57 -18.62
CA ALA A 66 -4.21 19.10 -19.90
C ALA A 66 -3.39 20.40 -19.73
N ILE A 67 -3.73 21.21 -18.73
CA ILE A 67 -2.98 22.40 -18.34
C ILE A 67 -2.78 22.33 -16.81
N PRO A 68 -1.67 21.72 -16.36
CA PRO A 68 -1.41 21.56 -14.93
C PRO A 68 -1.28 22.90 -14.20
N SER A 69 -1.78 22.96 -12.96
CA SER A 69 -1.79 24.18 -12.13
C SER A 69 -0.38 24.75 -11.94
N HIS A 70 0.64 23.89 -11.85
CA HIS A 70 2.04 24.29 -11.72
C HIS A 70 2.55 25.15 -12.88
N THR A 71 1.96 25.04 -14.07
CA THR A 71 2.30 25.91 -15.20
C THR A 71 1.98 27.37 -14.89
N ARG A 72 0.81 27.63 -14.31
CA ARG A 72 0.40 28.97 -13.90
C ARG A 72 1.20 29.47 -12.72
N LEU A 73 1.42 28.61 -11.71
CA LEU A 73 2.22 28.96 -10.54
C LEU A 73 3.63 29.39 -10.94
N ALA A 74 4.26 28.68 -11.87
CA ALA A 74 5.57 29.04 -12.41
C ALA A 74 5.56 30.41 -13.12
N MET A 75 4.52 30.71 -13.92
CA MET A 75 4.38 32.05 -14.53
C MET A 75 4.21 33.18 -13.51
N GLN A 76 3.75 32.88 -12.30
CA GLN A 76 3.64 33.83 -11.19
C GLN A 76 4.92 33.92 -10.34
N GLY A 77 5.99 33.22 -10.75
CA GLY A 77 7.28 33.21 -10.07
C GLY A 77 7.30 32.40 -8.78
N VAL A 78 6.48 31.36 -8.67
CA VAL A 78 6.51 30.43 -7.53
C VAL A 78 7.82 29.63 -7.53
N ASP A 79 8.53 29.64 -6.40
CA ASP A 79 9.78 28.92 -6.22
C ASP A 79 9.57 27.45 -5.82
N ILE A 80 8.53 27.19 -5.03
CA ILE A 80 8.22 25.88 -4.45
C ILE A 80 6.77 25.49 -4.73
N ILE A 81 6.59 24.35 -5.38
CA ILE A 81 5.27 23.78 -5.66
C ILE A 81 5.04 22.60 -4.74
N CYS A 82 3.97 22.68 -3.95
CA CYS A 82 3.56 21.65 -3.01
C CYS A 82 2.38 20.87 -3.56
N ASN A 83 2.60 19.58 -3.85
CA ASN A 83 1.56 18.65 -4.28
C ASN A 83 1.17 17.68 -3.15
N GLY A 84 -0.06 17.84 -2.67
CA GLY A 84 -0.72 16.91 -1.75
C GLY A 84 -1.57 15.91 -2.52
N SER A 85 -1.27 14.62 -2.39
CA SER A 85 -1.91 13.55 -3.16
C SER A 85 -2.50 12.44 -2.29
N GLY A 86 -3.58 11.85 -2.80
CA GLY A 86 -4.18 10.60 -2.33
C GLY A 86 -4.23 9.59 -3.48
N SER A 87 -3.10 9.32 -4.11
CA SER A 87 -3.00 8.49 -5.31
C SER A 87 -2.75 7.01 -4.97
N HIS A 88 -3.75 6.17 -5.19
CA HIS A 88 -3.65 4.74 -4.92
C HIS A 88 -2.67 4.01 -5.87
N HIS A 89 -2.19 2.87 -5.41
CA HIS A 89 -1.25 1.99 -6.10
C HIS A 89 -1.92 1.32 -7.30
N ILE A 90 -1.29 1.52 -8.47
CA ILE A 90 -1.51 0.76 -9.69
C ILE A 90 -0.11 0.36 -10.16
N LEU A 91 0.03 -0.87 -10.65
CA LEU A 91 1.31 -1.41 -11.11
C LEU A 91 1.97 -0.46 -12.13
N GLY A 92 3.19 0.00 -11.84
CA GLY A 92 3.96 0.92 -12.69
C GLY A 92 3.52 2.40 -12.66
N LYS A 93 2.40 2.73 -12.01
CA LYS A 93 1.89 4.11 -11.92
C LYS A 93 2.83 5.03 -11.15
N SER A 94 3.52 4.52 -10.13
CA SER A 94 4.48 5.33 -9.37
C SER A 94 5.68 5.74 -10.24
N ASN A 95 6.18 4.83 -11.07
CA ASN A 95 7.26 5.11 -12.02
C ASN A 95 6.87 6.22 -13.00
N TYR A 96 5.66 6.12 -13.57
CA TYR A 96 5.10 7.17 -14.43
C TYR A 96 4.98 8.52 -13.70
N ARG A 97 4.40 8.51 -12.49
CA ARG A 97 4.16 9.71 -11.69
C ARG A 97 5.45 10.45 -11.35
N ILE A 98 6.48 9.74 -10.91
CA ILE A 98 7.76 10.36 -10.57
C ILE A 98 8.49 10.82 -11.83
N ASN A 99 8.75 9.91 -12.77
CA ASN A 99 9.66 10.22 -13.87
C ASN A 99 9.06 11.12 -14.94
N GLN A 100 7.77 10.96 -15.24
CA GLN A 100 7.14 11.71 -16.32
C GLN A 100 6.45 12.98 -15.82
N LEU A 101 5.74 12.90 -14.68
CA LEU A 101 4.96 14.03 -14.19
C LEU A 101 5.78 14.96 -13.28
N ILE A 102 6.38 14.43 -12.21
CA ILE A 102 7.09 15.25 -11.22
C ILE A 102 8.43 15.75 -11.77
N LEU A 103 9.27 14.85 -12.29
CA LEU A 103 10.55 15.25 -12.88
C LEU A 103 10.34 16.04 -14.17
N GLY A 104 9.45 15.58 -15.06
CA GLY A 104 9.13 16.31 -16.29
C GLY A 104 8.54 17.70 -16.05
N GLY A 105 7.64 17.84 -15.07
CA GLY A 105 7.08 19.12 -14.63
C GLY A 105 8.18 20.04 -14.11
N SER A 106 8.90 19.64 -13.07
CA SER A 106 9.98 20.45 -12.48
C SER A 106 11.10 20.80 -13.46
N GLN A 107 11.43 19.94 -14.43
CA GLN A 107 12.41 20.24 -15.49
C GLN A 107 11.92 21.35 -16.42
N ARG A 108 10.63 21.36 -16.74
CA ARG A 108 10.02 22.30 -17.70
C ARG A 108 9.88 23.69 -17.10
N ILE A 109 9.35 23.78 -15.89
CA ILE A 109 9.05 25.07 -15.25
C ILE A 109 10.19 25.60 -14.37
N GLY A 110 11.14 24.75 -14.01
CA GLY A 110 12.13 25.06 -12.98
C GLY A 110 11.52 25.10 -11.58
N GLY A 111 12.36 25.33 -10.57
CA GLY A 111 11.95 25.41 -9.16
C GLY A 111 11.90 24.05 -8.45
N ILE A 112 11.42 24.08 -7.21
CA ILE A 112 11.27 22.89 -6.36
C ILE A 112 9.87 22.32 -6.53
N TYR A 113 9.78 21.00 -6.65
CA TYR A 113 8.53 20.26 -6.60
C TYR A 113 8.53 19.31 -5.40
N LEU A 114 7.66 19.58 -4.44
CA LEU A 114 7.42 18.76 -3.26
C LEU A 114 6.18 17.91 -3.50
N TYR A 115 6.35 16.60 -3.64
CA TYR A 115 5.25 15.66 -3.79
C TYR A 115 5.06 14.84 -2.51
N SER A 116 3.82 14.81 -2.01
CA SER A 116 3.43 13.99 -0.87
C SER A 116 2.24 13.13 -1.23
N ASN A 117 2.31 11.83 -0.93
CA ASN A 117 1.16 10.95 -1.07
C ASN A 117 0.74 10.37 0.28
N HIS A 118 -0.54 10.01 0.36
CA HIS A 118 -0.99 9.06 1.38
C HIS A 118 -0.22 7.73 1.25
N ARG A 119 -0.08 7.01 2.36
CA ARG A 119 0.59 5.70 2.41
C ARG A 119 -0.18 4.72 3.28
N GLY A 120 -0.31 3.48 2.82
CA GLY A 120 -1.01 2.41 3.52
C GLY A 120 -2.42 2.18 2.99
N CYS A 121 -3.19 1.34 3.68
CA CYS A 121 -4.64 1.23 3.46
C CYS A 121 -5.38 2.25 4.35
N ASP A 122 -6.49 2.81 3.90
CA ASP A 122 -7.40 3.71 4.63
C ASP A 122 -8.61 2.99 5.25
N GLY A 123 -8.84 1.73 4.88
CA GLY A 123 -9.98 0.93 5.33
C GLY A 123 -10.75 0.26 4.19
N ASP A 124 -10.42 0.59 2.94
CA ASP A 124 -11.03 0.00 1.75
C ASP A 124 -10.05 -0.94 0.99
N ARG A 125 -10.44 -1.35 -0.21
CA ARG A 125 -9.68 -2.21 -1.14
C ARG A 125 -8.44 -1.55 -1.76
N VAL A 126 -8.22 -0.26 -1.54
CA VAL A 126 -7.10 0.48 -2.11
C VAL A 126 -5.90 0.53 -1.15
N TYR A 127 -4.71 0.58 -1.73
CA TYR A 127 -3.46 0.81 -1.01
C TYR A 127 -2.78 2.04 -1.61
N TYR A 128 -2.32 2.98 -0.78
CA TYR A 128 -1.55 4.13 -1.23
C TYR A 128 -0.05 3.86 -1.05
N ASP A 129 0.73 4.13 -2.09
CA ASP A 129 2.15 3.79 -2.17
C ASP A 129 3.09 4.76 -1.44
N GLY A 130 2.61 5.92 -0.97
CA GLY A 130 3.45 6.92 -0.32
C GLY A 130 4.35 7.65 -1.30
N ALA A 131 5.38 7.00 -1.85
CA ALA A 131 6.29 7.48 -2.89
C ALA A 131 6.64 8.99 -2.86
N SER A 132 6.61 9.62 -1.68
CA SER A 132 6.71 11.07 -1.53
C SER A 132 8.11 11.49 -1.93
N SER A 133 8.22 12.58 -2.66
CA SER A 133 9.47 12.93 -3.33
C SER A 133 9.70 14.42 -3.36
N ILE A 134 10.97 14.78 -3.45
CA ILE A 134 11.44 16.14 -3.61
C ILE A 134 12.27 16.17 -4.87
N ALA A 135 11.86 16.99 -5.83
CA ALA A 135 12.54 17.19 -7.10
C ALA A 135 12.85 18.67 -7.29
N GLN A 136 13.91 18.98 -8.03
CA GLN A 136 14.22 20.33 -8.46
C GLN A 136 14.83 20.28 -9.86
N ASN A 137 14.30 21.10 -10.76
CA ASN A 137 14.80 21.23 -12.14
C ASN A 137 15.02 19.87 -12.84
N GLY A 138 14.08 18.94 -12.72
CA GLY A 138 14.13 17.60 -13.34
C GLY A 138 15.00 16.57 -12.62
N LYS A 139 15.66 16.96 -11.53
CA LYS A 139 16.48 16.06 -10.73
C LYS A 139 15.72 15.62 -9.49
N LEU A 140 15.69 14.31 -9.23
CA LEU A 140 15.16 13.74 -8.00
C LEU A 140 16.19 13.89 -6.88
N PHE A 141 15.83 14.56 -5.79
CA PHE A 141 16.70 14.70 -4.61
C PHE A 141 16.39 13.61 -3.59
N VAL A 142 15.12 13.48 -3.21
CA VAL A 142 14.70 12.49 -2.23
C VAL A 142 13.44 11.80 -2.71
N GLN A 143 13.35 10.50 -2.43
CA GLN A 143 12.14 9.71 -2.56
C GLN A 143 12.02 8.82 -1.32
N ILE A 144 10.87 8.84 -0.68
CA ILE A 144 10.54 7.92 0.40
C ILE A 144 10.21 6.56 -0.21
N ASN A 145 10.73 5.48 0.37
CA ASN A 145 10.40 4.11 -0.03
C ASN A 145 8.88 3.89 -0.09
N HIS A 146 8.45 3.09 -1.08
CA HIS A 146 7.05 2.68 -1.29
C HIS A 146 6.44 1.96 -0.07
N VAL A 147 7.30 1.36 0.74
CA VAL A 147 6.94 0.64 1.95
C VAL A 147 7.76 1.20 3.11
N GLU A 148 7.07 1.43 4.22
CA GLU A 148 7.71 1.87 5.45
C GLU A 148 8.58 0.74 6.03
N GLY A 149 9.87 0.97 6.24
CA GLY A 149 10.66 0.17 7.20
C GLY A 149 10.11 0.31 8.65
N SER A 150 9.22 1.25 8.86
CA SER A 150 8.44 1.49 10.05
C SER A 150 6.95 1.13 9.86
N PHE A 151 6.60 -0.15 9.69
CA PHE A 151 5.22 -0.67 9.77
C PHE A 151 4.45 -0.41 11.10
N LEU A 152 4.94 0.54 11.90
CA LEU A 152 4.64 0.78 13.30
C LEU A 152 4.58 2.29 13.60
N LYS A 153 3.66 3.05 13.02
CA LYS A 153 3.29 4.31 13.68
C LYS A 153 2.43 3.97 14.90
N LEU A 154 3.10 3.73 16.04
CA LEU A 154 2.49 3.98 17.34
C LEU A 154 2.17 5.48 17.37
N ILE A 155 1.06 5.82 18.03
CA ILE A 155 0.64 7.18 18.32
C ILE A 155 1.73 7.81 19.20
N SER A 156 2.75 8.36 18.57
CA SER A 156 3.75 9.23 19.18
C SER A 156 4.23 10.15 18.07
N ALA A 157 3.88 11.42 18.21
CA ALA A 157 4.21 12.49 17.29
C ALA A 157 5.71 12.76 17.28
N ASN A 158 6.49 11.95 16.56
CA ASN A 158 7.86 12.31 16.18
C ASN A 158 7.97 12.14 14.67
N SER A 159 7.53 13.18 13.97
CA SER A 159 7.76 13.38 12.54
C SER A 159 9.27 13.45 12.32
N GLN A 160 9.87 12.48 11.65
CA GLN A 160 11.20 12.68 11.07
C GLN A 160 11.05 13.77 10.00
N ILE A 161 11.34 15.01 10.38
CA ILE A 161 11.46 16.12 9.44
C ILE A 161 12.75 15.86 8.66
N VAL A 162 12.61 15.48 7.40
CA VAL A 162 13.74 15.41 6.48
C VAL A 162 14.00 16.84 6.02
N SER A 163 15.04 17.46 6.56
CA SER A 163 15.53 18.76 6.09
C SER A 163 16.38 18.56 4.83
N ILE A 164 16.02 19.21 3.74
CA ILE A 164 16.81 19.22 2.49
C ILE A 164 17.22 20.65 2.20
N GLU A 165 18.53 20.87 2.10
CA GLU A 165 19.10 22.12 1.62
C GLU A 165 19.12 22.05 0.08
N LEU A 166 18.14 22.69 -0.54
CA LEU A 166 18.04 22.79 -2.00
C LEU A 166 18.86 23.99 -2.46
N GLN A 167 19.51 23.89 -3.62
CA GLN A 167 20.35 24.98 -4.14
C GLN A 167 19.47 26.19 -4.44
N PHE A 168 19.50 27.13 -3.50
CA PHE A 168 19.17 28.53 -3.67
C PHE A 168 20.41 29.30 -3.24
N SER A 169 20.63 30.47 -3.81
CA SER A 169 21.51 31.47 -3.21
C SER A 169 20.87 31.97 -1.91
N LEU A 170 20.80 31.13 -0.88
CA LEU A 170 20.18 31.44 0.41
C LEU A 170 21.27 31.82 1.42
N VAL A 171 21.10 33.02 1.96
CA VAL A 171 21.92 33.62 2.99
C VAL A 171 21.22 33.41 4.35
N PHE A 172 21.98 32.86 5.30
CA PHE A 172 21.77 32.67 6.76
C PHE A 172 21.07 31.40 7.33
N ILE A 173 21.83 30.30 7.31
CA ILE A 173 22.36 29.47 8.42
C ILE A 173 21.64 29.50 9.80
N HIS A 174 21.17 28.32 10.22
CA HIS A 174 21.35 27.83 11.61
C HIS A 174 21.75 26.34 11.59
N GLN A 175 23.04 26.04 11.51
CA GLN A 175 23.67 24.74 11.81
C GLN A 175 22.81 23.49 11.54
N PHE A 176 22.44 23.27 10.28
CA PHE A 176 21.65 22.11 9.88
C PHE A 176 22.54 20.99 9.33
N CYS A 177 22.20 19.75 9.69
CA CYS A 177 22.96 18.56 9.34
C CYS A 177 22.93 18.36 7.81
N ILE A 178 24.11 18.45 7.19
CA ILE A 178 24.32 18.07 5.79
C ILE A 178 24.11 16.55 5.69
N ILE A 179 22.91 16.13 5.32
CA ILE A 179 22.68 14.73 4.94
C ILE A 179 23.06 14.64 3.46
N GLN A 180 24.09 13.84 3.14
CA GLN A 180 24.39 13.47 1.76
C GLN A 180 23.11 12.95 1.10
N ILE A 181 22.65 13.69 0.09
CA ILE A 181 21.50 13.32 -0.71
C ILE A 181 21.92 12.12 -1.56
N LYS A 182 21.55 10.92 -1.11
CA LYS A 182 21.65 9.73 -1.94
C LYS A 182 20.59 9.84 -3.04
N TYR A 183 21.04 10.03 -4.27
CA TYR A 183 20.23 9.79 -5.46
C TYR A 183 19.85 8.31 -5.46
N VAL A 184 18.69 7.98 -4.90
CA VAL A 184 18.16 6.61 -4.98
C VAL A 184 17.02 6.65 -5.97
N HIS A 185 17.28 6.14 -7.16
CA HIS A 185 16.23 5.84 -8.13
C HIS A 185 15.57 4.53 -7.68
N LEU A 186 14.57 4.62 -6.79
CA LEU A 186 13.82 3.46 -6.29
C LEU A 186 12.70 3.14 -7.26
N GLN A 187 13.06 2.75 -8.49
CA GLN A 187 12.07 2.19 -9.40
C GLN A 187 12.03 0.69 -9.19
N LEU A 188 10.91 0.24 -8.66
CA LEU A 188 10.62 -1.16 -8.47
C LEU A 188 10.20 -1.75 -9.82
N THR A 189 10.68 -2.95 -10.10
CA THR A 189 10.10 -3.79 -11.15
C THR A 189 8.67 -4.17 -10.79
N SER A 190 7.86 -4.55 -11.77
CA SER A 190 6.49 -5.03 -11.52
C SER A 190 6.42 -6.15 -10.48
N THR A 191 7.40 -7.06 -10.49
CA THR A 191 7.49 -8.14 -9.51
C THR A 191 7.80 -7.62 -8.12
N GLU A 192 8.71 -6.64 -7.99
CA GLU A 192 9.01 -6.02 -6.70
C GLU A 192 7.82 -5.22 -6.16
N GLU A 193 7.10 -4.48 -7.02
CA GLU A 193 5.86 -3.79 -6.65
C GLU A 193 4.80 -4.77 -6.12
N LEU A 194 4.62 -5.93 -6.76
CA LEU A 194 3.74 -7.00 -6.30
C LEU A 194 4.22 -7.65 -5.00
N CYS A 195 5.54 -7.72 -4.78
CA CYS A 195 6.12 -8.19 -3.53
C CYS A 195 6.02 -7.16 -2.39
N ASP A 196 5.70 -5.91 -2.71
CA ASP A 196 5.69 -4.79 -1.77
C ASP A 196 4.28 -4.33 -1.40
N GLY A 197 3.45 -3.97 -2.38
CA GLY A 197 2.13 -3.38 -2.19
C GLY A 197 1.13 -4.32 -1.52
N PRO A 198 0.74 -5.44 -2.17
CA PRO A 198 -0.23 -6.39 -1.60
C PRO A 198 0.16 -6.93 -0.21
N PRO A 199 1.43 -7.31 0.06
CA PRO A 199 1.83 -7.71 1.41
C PRO A 199 1.68 -6.59 2.45
N ALA A 200 1.99 -5.34 2.09
CA ALA A 200 1.78 -4.20 2.99
C ALA A 200 0.29 -3.93 3.24
N TRP A 201 -0.56 -4.10 2.22
CA TRP A 201 -2.02 -4.01 2.38
C TRP A 201 -2.55 -5.08 3.34
N LEU A 202 -2.13 -6.34 3.19
CA LEU A 202 -2.51 -7.43 4.10
C LEU A 202 -2.17 -7.11 5.55
N TRP A 203 -0.98 -6.55 5.80
CA TRP A 203 -0.60 -6.13 7.15
C TRP A 203 -1.55 -5.07 7.72
N HIS A 204 -1.84 -4.03 6.94
CA HIS A 204 -2.73 -2.95 7.36
C HIS A 204 -4.14 -3.47 7.64
N TYR A 205 -4.64 -4.35 6.79
CA TYR A 205 -5.95 -4.97 6.94
C TYR A 205 -6.02 -5.81 8.22
N LEU A 206 -5.05 -6.68 8.46
CA LEU A 206 -4.97 -7.54 9.65
C LEU A 206 -4.95 -6.73 10.95
N ARG A 207 -4.08 -5.74 11.06
CA ARG A 207 -3.97 -4.94 12.30
C ARG A 207 -5.20 -4.06 12.58
N ARG A 208 -5.92 -3.64 11.53
CA ARG A 208 -7.10 -2.76 11.67
C ARG A 208 -8.39 -3.54 11.87
N SER A 209 -8.51 -4.71 11.26
CA SER A 209 -9.64 -5.63 11.46
C SER A 209 -9.67 -6.26 12.86
N LYS A 210 -8.55 -6.19 13.60
CA LYS A 210 -8.36 -6.83 14.92
C LYS A 210 -8.46 -8.36 14.88
N MET A 211 -8.39 -8.95 13.69
CA MET A 211 -8.39 -10.40 13.51
C MET A 211 -7.05 -11.00 13.95
N SER A 212 -7.05 -12.29 14.27
CA SER A 212 -5.85 -13.00 14.74
C SER A 212 -4.90 -13.43 13.62
N GLY A 213 -5.40 -13.56 12.38
CA GLY A 213 -4.62 -14.02 11.25
C GLY A 213 -5.43 -14.27 10.00
N PHE A 214 -4.82 -14.96 9.04
CA PHE A 214 -5.40 -15.32 7.75
C PHE A 214 -5.73 -16.81 7.71
N PHE A 215 -6.83 -17.10 7.01
CA PHE A 215 -7.23 -18.44 6.64
C PHE A 215 -7.06 -18.59 5.13
N ILE A 216 -6.21 -19.53 4.69
CA ILE A 216 -5.86 -19.71 3.27
C ILE A 216 -6.14 -21.15 2.82
N PRO A 217 -7.17 -21.37 2.01
CA PRO A 217 -7.34 -22.63 1.29
C PRO A 217 -6.22 -22.79 0.25
N LEU A 218 -5.28 -23.70 0.48
CA LEU A 218 -4.18 -23.96 -0.45
C LEU A 218 -4.52 -25.13 -1.35
N SER A 219 -4.66 -24.83 -2.64
CA SER A 219 -4.93 -25.82 -3.69
C SER A 219 -3.67 -26.32 -4.38
N GLY A 220 -2.49 -25.83 -4.01
CA GLY A 220 -1.22 -26.12 -4.69
C GLY A 220 -1.09 -25.50 -6.08
N GLY A 221 -2.13 -24.82 -6.57
CA GLY A 221 -2.09 -24.02 -7.79
C GLY A 221 -1.34 -22.69 -7.59
N GLN A 222 -1.02 -22.04 -8.70
CA GLN A 222 -0.24 -20.80 -8.73
C GLN A 222 -0.89 -19.67 -7.91
N ASP A 223 -2.20 -19.48 -8.02
CA ASP A 223 -2.91 -18.38 -7.34
C ASP A 223 -2.88 -18.52 -5.82
N SER A 224 -3.27 -19.69 -5.30
CA SER A 224 -3.25 -19.96 -3.85
C SER A 224 -1.82 -19.89 -3.28
N SER A 225 -0.83 -20.33 -4.07
CA SER A 225 0.59 -20.22 -3.73
C SER A 225 1.07 -18.77 -3.71
N ALA A 226 0.61 -17.93 -4.63
CA ALA A 226 0.91 -16.50 -4.65
C ALA A 226 0.31 -15.79 -3.41
N VAL A 227 -0.92 -16.13 -3.00
CA VAL A 227 -1.51 -15.60 -1.77
C VAL A 227 -0.72 -16.01 -0.52
N ALA A 228 -0.30 -17.27 -0.43
CA ALA A 228 0.59 -17.72 0.63
C ALA A 228 1.94 -16.97 0.62
N ALA A 229 2.53 -16.75 -0.57
CA ALA A 229 3.76 -15.99 -0.72
C ALA A 229 3.57 -14.53 -0.26
N MET A 230 2.45 -13.89 -0.58
CA MET A 230 2.13 -12.54 -0.11
C MET A 230 2.08 -12.47 1.42
N VAL A 231 1.45 -13.43 2.10
CA VAL A 231 1.43 -13.48 3.56
C VAL A 231 2.81 -13.75 4.15
N ARG A 232 3.64 -14.58 3.50
CA ARG A 232 5.05 -14.74 3.89
C ARG A 232 5.82 -13.43 3.79
N LEU A 233 5.72 -12.74 2.67
CA LEU A 233 6.41 -11.48 2.42
C LEU A 233 5.96 -10.41 3.43
N MET A 234 4.68 -10.38 3.77
CA MET A 234 4.15 -9.55 4.85
C MET A 234 4.85 -9.87 6.17
N CYS A 235 4.92 -11.14 6.57
CA CYS A 235 5.60 -11.55 7.80
C CYS A 235 7.09 -11.18 7.79
N ASN A 236 7.80 -11.39 6.67
CA ASN A 236 9.20 -11.00 6.50
C ASN A 236 9.38 -9.51 6.74
N LYS A 237 8.55 -8.68 6.11
CA LYS A 237 8.57 -7.23 6.22
C LYS A 237 8.34 -6.78 7.66
N VAL A 238 7.31 -7.30 8.32
CA VAL A 238 7.02 -7.02 9.73
C VAL A 238 8.21 -7.38 10.60
N CYS A 239 8.75 -8.60 10.49
CA CYS A 239 9.88 -9.05 11.30
C CYS A 239 11.12 -8.19 11.09
N ASN A 240 11.44 -7.84 9.85
CA ASN A 240 12.57 -6.98 9.52
C ASN A 240 12.39 -5.58 10.11
N SER A 241 11.19 -5.01 10.04
CA SER A 241 10.87 -3.74 10.68
C SER A 241 10.98 -3.76 12.20
N VAL A 242 10.62 -4.87 12.85
CA VAL A 242 10.83 -5.04 14.30
C VAL A 242 12.31 -5.05 14.64
N LYS A 243 13.11 -5.82 13.90
CA LYS A 243 14.57 -5.90 14.12
C LYS A 243 15.22 -4.53 13.97
N GLN A 244 14.96 -3.85 12.85
CA GLN A 244 15.51 -2.52 12.57
C GLN A 244 15.14 -1.49 13.64
N ARG A 245 13.91 -1.54 14.18
CA ARG A 245 13.50 -0.62 15.24
C ARG A 245 14.06 -0.98 16.61
N ARG A 246 14.19 -2.26 16.93
CA ARG A 246 14.88 -2.68 18.15
C ARG A 246 16.32 -2.18 18.17
N GLU A 247 17.01 -2.24 17.03
CA GLU A 247 18.36 -1.72 16.85
C GLU A 247 18.43 -0.20 16.95
N ARG A 248 17.44 0.52 16.37
CA ARG A 248 17.42 1.99 16.35
C ARG A 248 16.98 2.62 17.67
N ASP A 249 15.87 2.14 18.22
CA ASP A 249 15.13 2.82 19.30
C ASP A 249 15.33 2.14 20.66
N GLY A 250 15.94 0.95 20.71
CA GLY A 250 16.12 0.16 21.95
C GLY A 250 14.82 -0.37 22.57
N VAL A 251 13.65 0.05 22.07
CA VAL A 251 12.33 -0.34 22.57
C VAL A 251 11.85 -1.62 21.90
N VAL A 252 11.47 -2.61 22.72
CA VAL A 252 10.77 -3.83 22.26
C VAL A 252 9.33 -3.44 21.93
N LEU A 253 9.05 -3.22 20.65
CA LEU A 253 7.71 -2.91 20.18
C LEU A 253 6.78 -4.11 20.41
N THR A 254 5.87 -3.97 21.36
CA THR A 254 4.80 -4.92 21.61
C THR A 254 3.68 -4.67 20.62
N TYR A 255 3.51 -5.59 19.66
CA TYR A 255 2.30 -5.60 18.85
C TYR A 255 1.16 -6.16 19.68
N TRP A 256 0.01 -5.53 19.53
CA TRP A 256 -1.25 -5.95 20.12
C TRP A 256 -2.11 -6.52 19.01
N VAL A 257 -2.13 -7.85 18.89
CA VAL A 257 -3.22 -8.53 18.18
C VAL A 257 -4.15 -9.02 19.28
N ASN A 258 -5.38 -8.52 19.27
CA ASN A 258 -6.41 -8.91 20.24
C ASN A 258 -6.01 -8.72 21.72
N LEU A 259 -5.47 -7.54 22.06
CA LEU A 259 -5.06 -7.16 23.43
C LEU A 259 -3.99 -8.08 24.08
N LYS A 260 -3.22 -8.85 23.30
CA LYS A 260 -2.06 -9.60 23.79
C LYS A 260 -0.75 -9.08 23.16
N SER A 261 0.25 -8.84 24.02
CA SER A 261 1.60 -8.41 23.63
C SER A 261 2.35 -9.59 22.96
N LEU A 262 2.71 -9.44 21.69
CA LEU A 262 3.22 -10.55 20.87
C LEU A 262 4.74 -10.64 20.70
N PHE A 263 5.56 -9.77 21.30
CA PHE A 263 6.92 -9.55 20.77
C PHE A 263 8.09 -9.47 21.77
N SER A 264 7.93 -9.90 23.02
CA SER A 264 9.12 -10.03 23.89
C SER A 264 9.97 -11.27 23.62
N ARG A 265 9.47 -12.29 22.90
CA ARG A 265 10.13 -13.61 22.80
C ARG A 265 10.00 -14.37 21.47
N PHE A 266 9.28 -13.87 20.46
CA PHE A 266 8.87 -14.72 19.33
C PHE A 266 9.82 -14.66 18.11
N SER A 267 10.21 -15.81 17.58
CA SER A 267 11.01 -15.97 16.35
C SER A 267 10.16 -15.75 15.09
N PHE A 268 10.81 -15.54 13.92
CA PHE A 268 10.13 -15.41 12.61
C PHE A 268 9.09 -16.52 12.38
N SER A 269 9.45 -17.75 12.75
CA SER A 269 8.59 -18.92 12.65
C SER A 269 7.30 -18.76 13.47
N GLN A 270 7.36 -18.14 14.65
CA GLN A 270 6.19 -17.99 15.53
C GLN A 270 5.23 -16.88 15.09
N ILE A 271 5.73 -15.83 14.42
CA ILE A 271 4.91 -14.77 13.83
C ILE A 271 4.17 -15.29 12.59
N LEU A 272 4.87 -16.07 11.78
CA LEU A 272 4.28 -16.73 10.62
C LEU A 272 3.18 -17.72 11.02
N ILE A 273 3.42 -18.50 12.08
CA ILE A 273 2.44 -19.43 12.65
C ILE A 273 1.20 -18.71 13.17
N LEU A 274 1.35 -17.52 13.74
CA LEU A 274 0.23 -16.78 14.30
C LEU A 274 -0.79 -16.35 13.24
N PHE A 275 -0.33 -16.15 12.00
CA PHE A 275 -1.10 -15.50 10.95
C PHE A 275 -1.56 -16.43 9.81
N LEU A 276 -1.25 -17.74 9.86
CA LEU A 276 -1.55 -18.64 8.75
C LEU A 276 -2.26 -19.91 9.25
N LEU A 277 -3.57 -20.02 8.99
CA LEU A 277 -4.30 -21.28 9.05
C LEU A 277 -4.55 -21.76 7.63
N VAL A 278 -4.02 -22.94 7.28
CA VAL A 278 -4.10 -23.50 5.92
C VAL A 278 -5.06 -24.66 5.92
N MET A 279 -5.98 -24.68 4.95
CA MET A 279 -6.88 -25.82 4.68
C MET A 279 -6.61 -26.46 3.32
N PHE A 280 -6.78 -27.78 3.26
CA PHE A 280 -6.55 -28.58 2.05
C PHE A 280 -7.76 -29.42 1.64
N THR A 281 -7.76 -29.86 0.38
CA THR A 281 -8.63 -30.91 -0.19
C THR A 281 -7.79 -32.04 -0.78
N ILE A 282 -8.39 -33.22 -0.95
CA ILE A 282 -7.79 -34.57 -1.00
C ILE A 282 -6.63 -34.84 -1.96
N ILE A 283 -6.55 -34.21 -3.14
CA ILE A 283 -6.00 -34.97 -4.28
C ILE A 283 -4.46 -35.02 -4.40
N THR A 284 -3.67 -34.29 -3.61
CA THR A 284 -2.21 -34.26 -3.89
C THR A 284 -1.31 -34.07 -2.66
N HIS A 285 -1.43 -34.96 -1.68
CA HIS A 285 -0.64 -34.95 -0.44
C HIS A 285 0.90 -34.91 -0.67
N CYS A 286 1.43 -35.53 -1.74
CA CYS A 286 2.88 -35.63 -1.97
C CYS A 286 3.50 -34.43 -2.70
N LEU A 287 2.86 -33.90 -3.77
CA LEU A 287 3.38 -32.69 -4.45
C LEU A 287 3.29 -31.44 -3.56
N PHE A 288 2.34 -31.42 -2.63
CA PHE A 288 1.98 -30.20 -1.88
C PHE A 288 2.89 -29.96 -0.69
N LYS A 289 3.39 -31.04 -0.07
CA LYS A 289 4.42 -30.92 0.97
C LYS A 289 5.66 -30.20 0.44
N GLY A 290 6.02 -30.43 -0.83
CA GLY A 290 7.10 -29.72 -1.51
C GLY A 290 6.82 -28.23 -1.68
N VAL A 291 5.60 -27.85 -2.08
CA VAL A 291 5.20 -26.43 -2.20
C VAL A 291 5.20 -25.71 -0.86
N VAL A 292 4.69 -26.35 0.20
CA VAL A 292 4.70 -25.78 1.56
C VAL A 292 6.13 -25.63 2.07
N GLU A 293 7.00 -26.62 1.88
CA GLU A 293 8.41 -26.51 2.28
C GLU A 293 9.16 -25.43 1.47
N LEU A 294 8.86 -25.29 0.17
CA LEU A 294 9.44 -24.24 -0.67
C LEU A 294 8.97 -22.84 -0.23
N LEU A 295 7.66 -22.70 -0.01
CA LEU A 295 7.05 -21.44 0.42
C LEU A 295 7.32 -21.13 1.88
N PHE A 296 7.66 -22.09 2.73
CA PHE A 296 7.85 -21.88 4.17
C PHE A 296 8.92 -22.84 4.74
N PRO A 297 10.19 -22.68 4.36
CA PRO A 297 11.26 -23.60 4.74
C PRO A 297 11.48 -23.61 6.25
N GLY A 298 11.57 -24.80 6.85
CA GLY A 298 11.77 -24.97 8.30
C GLY A 298 10.57 -24.61 9.17
N VAL A 299 9.46 -24.18 8.58
CA VAL A 299 8.19 -23.95 9.29
C VAL A 299 7.43 -25.25 9.46
N VAL A 300 7.74 -26.26 8.62
CA VAL A 300 7.17 -27.61 8.70
C VAL A 300 7.36 -28.26 10.09
N GLN A 301 8.42 -27.88 10.80
CA GLN A 301 8.68 -28.37 12.16
C GLN A 301 7.77 -27.75 13.24
N TYR A 302 7.19 -26.59 12.97
CA TYR A 302 6.32 -25.87 13.89
C TYR A 302 4.81 -25.97 13.52
N MET A 303 4.47 -26.97 12.68
CA MET A 303 3.17 -27.23 12.02
C MET A 303 2.05 -27.68 12.97
N ALA A 304 1.63 -26.82 13.88
CA ALA A 304 0.41 -27.06 14.67
C ALA A 304 -0.89 -26.61 13.96
N TYR A 305 -0.83 -25.87 12.85
CA TYR A 305 -1.99 -25.17 12.26
C TYR A 305 -2.32 -25.56 10.81
N LEU A 306 -1.70 -26.62 10.32
CA LEU A 306 -1.96 -27.13 8.98
C LEU A 306 -3.08 -28.17 9.05
N PHE A 307 -4.31 -27.78 8.70
CA PHE A 307 -5.46 -28.67 8.76
C PHE A 307 -5.75 -29.27 7.40
N SER A 308 -5.44 -30.56 7.24
CA SER A 308 -5.93 -31.33 6.10
C SER A 308 -7.35 -31.79 6.40
N ILE A 309 -8.33 -31.22 5.68
CA ILE A 309 -9.73 -31.65 5.77
C ILE A 309 -10.06 -32.49 4.55
N VAL A 310 -10.30 -33.78 4.79
CA VAL A 310 -10.79 -34.69 3.76
C VAL A 310 -12.29 -34.44 3.58
N ILE A 311 -12.66 -33.67 2.56
CA ILE A 311 -14.07 -33.36 2.24
C ILE A 311 -14.83 -34.51 1.58
N ASP A 312 -14.18 -35.61 1.20
CA ASP A 312 -14.78 -36.74 0.48
C ASP A 312 -15.96 -37.33 1.23
N MET A 313 -15.88 -37.39 2.56
CA MET A 313 -16.98 -37.89 3.38
C MET A 313 -18.22 -37.00 3.26
N ALA A 314 -18.04 -35.67 3.27
CA ALA A 314 -19.11 -34.71 3.09
C ALA A 314 -19.67 -34.74 1.66
N VAL A 315 -18.79 -34.80 0.65
CA VAL A 315 -19.18 -34.92 -0.77
C VAL A 315 -19.96 -36.21 -1.00
N THR A 316 -19.48 -37.34 -0.48
CA THR A 316 -20.17 -38.64 -0.60
C THR A 316 -21.54 -38.62 0.09
N ALA A 317 -21.64 -38.00 1.27
CA ALA A 317 -22.92 -37.86 1.95
C ALA A 317 -23.92 -37.02 1.13
N LEU A 318 -23.46 -35.90 0.54
CA LEU A 318 -24.28 -35.06 -0.34
C LEU A 318 -24.73 -35.82 -1.61
N LEU A 319 -23.83 -36.59 -2.22
CA LEU A 319 -24.14 -37.41 -3.39
C LEU A 319 -25.18 -38.51 -3.07
N LYS A 320 -25.12 -39.12 -1.88
CA LYS A 320 -26.12 -40.08 -1.42
C LYS A 320 -27.48 -39.44 -1.16
N ILE A 321 -27.52 -38.24 -0.59
CA ILE A 321 -28.77 -37.48 -0.43
C ILE A 321 -29.38 -37.18 -1.81
N PHE A 322 -28.54 -36.78 -2.77
CA PHE A 322 -28.96 -36.54 -4.15
C PHE A 322 -29.53 -37.80 -4.81
N GLU A 323 -28.84 -38.94 -4.70
CA GLU A 323 -29.29 -40.23 -5.23
C GLU A 323 -30.65 -40.62 -4.64
N MET A 324 -30.83 -40.46 -3.33
CA MET A 324 -32.10 -40.74 -2.65
C MET A 324 -33.24 -39.83 -3.13
N ALA A 325 -32.96 -38.56 -3.43
CA ALA A 325 -33.97 -37.59 -3.86
C ALA A 325 -34.36 -37.71 -5.34
N TYR A 326 -33.41 -38.05 -6.21
CA TYR A 326 -33.60 -38.01 -7.67
C TYR A 326 -33.55 -39.37 -8.36
N GLY A 327 -33.20 -40.44 -7.64
CA GLY A 327 -33.19 -41.81 -8.17
C GLY A 327 -32.05 -42.12 -9.14
N PHE A 328 -31.02 -41.26 -9.23
CA PHE A 328 -29.81 -41.53 -10.00
C PHE A 328 -28.57 -40.91 -9.34
N MET A 329 -27.40 -41.52 -9.57
CA MET A 329 -26.11 -41.00 -9.13
C MET A 329 -25.43 -40.27 -10.30
N PRO A 330 -25.01 -39.00 -10.13
CA PRO A 330 -24.27 -38.30 -11.18
C PRO A 330 -22.90 -38.97 -11.41
N SER A 331 -22.57 -39.22 -12.68
CA SER A 331 -21.26 -39.70 -13.10
C SER A 331 -20.33 -38.54 -13.43
N PHE A 332 -19.04 -38.69 -13.12
CA PHE A 332 -18.03 -37.69 -13.45
C PHE A 332 -17.24 -38.08 -14.69
N GLU A 333 -16.95 -37.10 -15.55
CA GLU A 333 -16.05 -37.29 -16.68
C GLU A 333 -14.59 -37.29 -16.18
N VAL A 334 -13.84 -38.36 -16.48
CA VAL A 334 -12.40 -38.40 -16.21
C VAL A 334 -11.68 -37.63 -17.31
N VAL A 335 -11.55 -36.32 -17.13
CA VAL A 335 -10.68 -35.51 -17.98
C VAL A 335 -9.24 -35.85 -17.61
N ARG A 336 -8.53 -36.60 -18.46
CA ARG A 336 -7.08 -36.77 -18.33
C ARG A 336 -6.41 -35.45 -18.67
N ILE A 337 -6.18 -34.61 -17.66
CA ILE A 337 -5.34 -33.43 -17.82
C ILE A 337 -3.89 -33.92 -17.87
N ASN A 338 -3.21 -33.72 -19.01
CA ASN A 338 -1.78 -33.95 -19.11
C ASN A 338 -1.09 -33.14 -18.00
N LEU A 339 -0.40 -33.85 -17.10
CA LEU A 339 0.28 -33.34 -15.92
C LEU A 339 1.43 -32.39 -16.31
N PHE A 340 1.06 -31.18 -16.70
CA PHE A 340 1.89 -29.99 -16.56
C PHE A 340 1.12 -28.80 -15.99
N TYR A 341 -0.21 -28.81 -16.00
CA TYR A 341 -1.02 -27.76 -15.38
C TYR A 341 -2.33 -28.31 -14.79
N CYS A 342 -2.42 -28.24 -13.46
CA CYS A 342 -3.63 -28.28 -12.63
C CYS A 342 -4.46 -29.58 -12.54
N ALA A 343 -4.93 -29.82 -11.31
CA ALA A 343 -5.68 -30.97 -10.86
C ALA A 343 -7.01 -31.17 -11.64
N ASN A 344 -7.44 -32.43 -11.74
CA ASN A 344 -8.72 -32.83 -12.30
C ASN A 344 -9.86 -32.02 -11.68
N PHE A 345 -10.50 -31.15 -12.47
CA PHE A 345 -11.77 -30.54 -12.11
C PHE A 345 -12.92 -31.45 -12.53
N LEU A 346 -13.78 -31.80 -11.57
CA LEU A 346 -15.00 -32.56 -11.81
C LEU A 346 -16.10 -31.58 -12.25
N PHE A 347 -16.53 -31.65 -13.52
CA PHE A 347 -17.72 -30.93 -13.99
C PHE A 347 -18.93 -31.87 -14.01
N LEU A 348 -20.08 -31.38 -13.53
CA LEU A 348 -21.36 -32.06 -13.58
C LEU A 348 -22.01 -31.87 -14.96
N ARG A 349 -22.40 -32.96 -15.63
CA ARG A 349 -23.38 -32.93 -16.73
C ARG A 349 -24.59 -33.78 -16.39
N ARG A 350 -25.75 -33.33 -16.85
CA ARG A 350 -27.03 -34.03 -16.81
C ARG A 350 -27.06 -35.02 -17.98
N THR A 351 -27.03 -36.32 -17.70
CA THR A 351 -27.30 -37.36 -18.70
C THR A 351 -28.81 -37.61 -18.73
N THR A 352 -29.45 -37.34 -19.88
CA THR A 352 -30.80 -37.83 -20.18
C THR A 352 -30.71 -39.27 -20.68
N LEU A 353 -31.67 -40.09 -20.24
CA LEU A 353 -31.82 -41.54 -20.47
C LEU A 353 -31.61 -41.99 -21.92
#